data_AF-A0A662SMG6-F1
#
_entry.id   AF-A0A662SMG6-F1
#
_cell.length_a   1.000
_cell.length_b   1.000
_cell.length_c   1.000
_cell.angle_alpha   90.00
_cell.angle_beta   90.00
_cell.angle_gamma   90.00
#
_symmetry.space_group_name_H-M   'P 1'
#
loop_
_entity.id
_entity.type
_entity.pdbx_description
1 polymer ?
#
loop_
_entity_poly.entity_id
_entity_poly.type
_entity_poly.pdbx_seq_one_letter_code
_entity_poly.pdbx_strand_id
1 'polypeptide(L)'
;MALRGLSPSQRKILTRLSDLELERYTMSSLAARLADEGMPLSTAKWSLRNLRSLGLIQCGDEGKKGIPVRLTSLGKLLAEIAKEDLTESTCRSNDEIREVIEV
;
A
#
# COMPACT_ATOMS: atom_id res chain seq x y z
N MET A 1 11.29 -11.06 1.70
CA MET A 1 11.35 -11.42 3.15
C MET A 1 10.52 -10.48 4.04
N ALA A 2 10.52 -9.16 3.81
CA ALA A 2 9.80 -8.19 4.64
C ALA A 2 8.27 -8.08 4.40
N LEU A 3 7.79 -8.50 3.23
CA LEU A 3 6.39 -8.36 2.80
C LEU A 3 5.46 -9.51 3.23
N ARG A 4 6.00 -10.58 3.84
CA ARG A 4 5.20 -11.75 4.28
C ARG A 4 4.24 -11.42 5.43
N GLY A 5 4.53 -10.38 6.22
CA GLY A 5 3.65 -9.91 7.29
C GLY A 5 2.48 -9.03 6.83
N LEU A 6 2.47 -8.63 5.55
CA LEU A 6 1.42 -7.76 4.98
C LEU A 6 0.44 -8.58 4.14
N SER A 7 -0.85 -8.35 4.33
CA SER A 7 -1.87 -8.96 3.48
C SER A 7 -1.81 -8.41 2.05
N PRO A 8 -2.35 -9.13 1.04
CA PRO A 8 -2.38 -8.63 -0.34
C PRO A 8 -3.01 -7.23 -0.47
N SER A 9 -4.07 -6.96 0.30
CA SER A 9 -4.72 -5.65 0.35
C SER A 9 -3.80 -4.57 0.92
N GLN A 10 -3.01 -4.88 1.95
CA GLN A 10 -2.07 -3.92 2.54
C GLN A 10 -0.90 -3.60 1.61
N ARG A 11 -0.38 -4.60 0.87
CA ARG A 11 0.63 -4.36 -0.18
C ARG A 11 0.08 -3.47 -1.28
N LYS A 12 -1.14 -3.77 -1.76
CA LYS A 12 -1.82 -2.95 -2.78
C LYS A 12 -1.99 -1.51 -2.32
N ILE A 13 -2.40 -1.29 -1.07
CA ILE A 13 -2.49 0.05 -0.48
C ILE A 13 -1.10 0.69 -0.44
N LEU A 14 -0.07 0.01 0.07
CA LEU A 14 1.27 0.59 0.21
C LEU A 14 1.86 1.04 -1.13
N THR A 15 1.73 0.20 -2.17
CA THR A 15 2.09 0.56 -3.54
C THR A 15 1.28 1.77 -4.00
N ARG A 16 -0.04 1.75 -3.81
CA ARG A 16 -0.91 2.87 -4.21
C ARG A 16 -0.54 4.18 -3.52
N LEU A 17 -0.17 4.13 -2.23
CA LEU A 17 0.24 5.30 -1.46
C LEU A 17 1.51 5.96 -2.02
N SER A 18 2.41 5.18 -2.62
CA SER A 18 3.63 5.73 -3.24
C SER A 18 3.37 6.53 -4.52
N ASP A 19 2.25 6.27 -5.20
CA ASP A 19 1.86 6.96 -6.43
C ASP A 19 0.95 8.18 -6.17
N LEU A 20 0.59 8.43 -4.91
CA LEU A 20 -0.29 9.53 -4.51
C LEU A 20 0.51 10.70 -3.92
N GLU A 21 0.08 11.93 -4.19
CA GLU A 21 0.55 13.12 -3.47
C GLU A 21 -0.04 13.17 -2.05
N LEU A 22 0.46 12.32 -1.16
CA LEU A 22 -0.07 12.12 0.20
C LEU A 22 -0.15 13.40 1.03
N GLU A 23 0.66 14.41 0.72
CA GLU A 23 0.67 15.71 1.38
C GLU A 23 -0.68 16.46 1.28
N ARG A 24 -1.53 16.09 0.32
CA ARG A 24 -2.88 16.65 0.15
C ARG A 24 -3.94 15.95 0.97
N TYR A 25 -3.62 14.80 1.59
CA TYR A 25 -4.59 13.94 2.24
C TYR A 25 -4.34 13.83 3.73
N THR A 26 -5.40 14.01 4.52
CA THR A 26 -5.43 13.56 5.92
C THR A 26 -5.75 12.08 5.96
N MET A 27 -5.57 11.44 7.12
CA MET A 27 -5.89 10.01 7.26
C MET A 27 -7.35 9.69 6.88
N SER A 28 -8.29 10.58 7.23
CA SER A 28 -9.71 10.42 6.91
C SER A 28 -10.01 10.63 5.43
N SER A 29 -9.41 11.65 4.79
CA SER A 29 -9.65 11.91 3.37
C SER A 29 -8.94 10.87 2.47
N LEU A 30 -7.80 10.35 2.91
CA LEU A 30 -7.14 9.22 2.26
C LEU A 30 -7.99 7.94 2.37
N ALA A 31 -8.59 7.67 3.53
CA ALA A 31 -9.47 6.53 3.69
C ALA A 31 -10.72 6.64 2.80
N ALA A 32 -11.29 7.84 2.66
CA ALA A 32 -12.41 8.09 1.74
C ALA A 32 -11.98 7.86 0.28
N ARG A 33 -10.81 8.38 -0.13
CA ARG A 33 -10.29 8.15 -1.47
C ARG A 33 -10.07 6.68 -1.79
N LEU A 34 -9.49 5.92 -0.87
CA LEU A 34 -9.34 4.46 -1.02
C LEU A 34 -10.69 3.75 -1.12
N ALA A 35 -11.72 4.29 -0.45
CA ALA A 35 -13.06 3.74 -0.55
C ALA A 35 -13.71 4.01 -1.91
N ASP A 36 -13.50 5.21 -2.47
CA ASP A 36 -13.90 5.53 -3.85
C ASP A 36 -13.20 4.63 -4.88
N GLU A 37 -11.99 4.17 -4.58
CA GLU A 37 -11.23 3.21 -5.41
C GLU A 37 -11.71 1.74 -5.21
N GLY A 38 -12.82 1.52 -4.50
CA GLY A 38 -13.51 0.23 -4.38
C GLY A 38 -13.21 -0.55 -3.08
N MET A 39 -12.52 0.05 -2.11
CA MET A 39 -12.28 -0.59 -0.81
C MET A 39 -13.37 -0.28 0.21
N PRO A 40 -13.79 -1.23 1.07
CA PRO A 40 -14.66 -0.87 2.19
C PRO A 40 -13.98 0.17 3.10
N LEU A 41 -14.69 1.24 3.45
CA LEU A 41 -14.15 2.33 4.27
C LEU A 41 -13.56 1.84 5.61
N SER A 42 -14.19 0.83 6.22
CA SER A 42 -13.70 0.17 7.44
C SER A 42 -12.33 -0.49 7.21
N THR A 43 -12.16 -1.20 6.09
CA THR A 43 -10.91 -1.83 5.67
C THR A 43 -9.83 -0.81 5.36
N ALA A 44 -10.18 0.30 4.69
CA ALA A 44 -9.24 1.38 4.40
C ALA A 44 -8.72 2.02 5.70
N LYS A 45 -9.61 2.37 6.63
CA LYS A 45 -9.24 2.92 7.95
C LYS A 45 -8.39 1.94 8.76
N TRP A 46 -8.78 0.67 8.81
CA TRP A 46 -8.02 -0.36 9.52
C TRP A 46 -6.61 -0.52 8.93
N SER A 47 -6.50 -0.59 7.61
CA SER A 47 -5.22 -0.74 6.93
C SER A 47 -4.32 0.48 7.16
N LEU A 48 -4.83 1.70 7.03
CA LEU A 48 -4.06 2.91 7.32
C LEU A 48 -3.61 2.97 8.78
N ARG A 49 -4.43 2.53 9.74
CA ARG A 49 -3.99 2.43 11.16
C ARG A 49 -2.87 1.44 11.33
N ASN A 50 -2.93 0.28 10.68
CA ASN A 50 -1.86 -0.70 10.74
C ASN A 50 -0.57 -0.21 10.07
N LEU A 51 -0.67 0.46 8.92
CA LEU A 51 0.51 1.07 8.29
C LEU A 51 1.14 2.13 9.20
N ARG A 52 0.33 2.87 9.96
CA ARG A 52 0.81 3.83 10.96
C ARG A 52 1.46 3.14 12.15
N SER A 53 0.86 2.10 12.71
CA SER A 53 1.42 1.36 13.85
C SER A 53 2.73 0.64 13.51
N LEU A 54 2.88 0.22 12.25
CA LEU A 54 4.12 -0.34 11.70
C LEU A 54 5.17 0.73 11.35
N GLY A 55 4.86 2.02 11.52
CA GLY A 55 5.79 3.11 11.22
C GLY A 55 6.03 3.31 9.72
N LEU A 56 5.17 2.79 8.85
CA LEU A 56 5.27 2.95 7.39
C LEU A 56 4.72 4.29 6.92
N ILE A 57 3.73 4.83 7.64
CA ILE A 57 3.19 6.16 7.41
C ILE A 57 3.19 6.98 8.70
N GLN A 58 3.31 8.29 8.54
CA GLN A 58 3.02 9.28 9.56
C GLN A 58 1.78 10.08 9.16
N CYS A 59 0.93 10.38 10.12
CA CYS A 59 -0.24 11.23 9.93
C CYS A 59 -0.70 11.81 11.27
N GLY A 60 -1.64 12.74 11.22
CA GLY A 60 -2.29 13.28 12.41
C GLY A 60 -3.07 12.24 13.21
N ASP A 61 -3.40 12.60 14.46
CA ASP A 61 -4.24 11.84 15.38
C ASP A 61 -5.38 12.71 15.94
N GLU A 62 -6.12 12.21 16.92
CA GLU A 62 -7.24 12.92 17.53
C GLU A 62 -6.81 14.22 18.24
N GLY A 63 -5.56 14.31 18.71
CA GLY A 63 -4.96 15.50 19.32
C GLY A 63 -4.28 16.43 18.32
N LYS A 64 -3.90 15.93 17.14
CA LYS A 64 -3.27 16.70 16.05
C LYS A 64 -3.99 16.49 14.72
N LYS A 65 -5.18 17.10 14.63
CA LYS A 65 -6.01 17.07 13.42
C LYS A 65 -5.37 17.87 12.28
N GLY A 66 -5.67 17.47 11.04
CA GLY A 66 -5.24 18.20 9.84
C GLY A 66 -3.81 17.94 9.37
N ILE A 67 -3.03 17.12 10.07
CA ILE A 67 -1.69 16.74 9.60
C ILE A 67 -1.82 15.77 8.42
N PRO A 68 -1.21 16.08 7.27
CA PRO A 68 -1.28 15.24 6.10
C PRO A 68 -0.50 13.93 6.28
N VAL A 69 -0.86 12.93 5.48
CA VAL A 69 -0.21 11.64 5.48
C VAL A 69 1.15 11.75 4.78
N ARG A 70 2.17 11.11 5.33
CA ARG A 70 3.50 11.02 4.74
C ARG A 70 3.99 9.57 4.82
N LEU A 71 4.62 9.08 3.77
CA LEU A 71 5.37 7.82 3.81
C LEU A 71 6.71 8.05 4.52
N THR A 72 7.02 7.20 5.48
CA THR A 72 8.36 7.17 6.09
C THR A 72 9.37 6.57 5.12
N SER A 73 10.67 6.71 5.40
CA SER A 73 11.72 6.08 4.58
C SER A 73 11.52 4.56 4.48
N LEU A 74 11.10 3.92 5.57
CA LEU A 74 10.77 2.49 5.59
C LEU A 74 9.53 2.18 4.74
N GLY A 75 8.49 3.02 4.82
CA GLY A 75 7.29 2.91 3.99
C GLY A 75 7.59 3.02 2.50
N LYS A 76 8.46 3.96 2.10
CA LYS A 76 8.91 4.12 0.71
C LYS A 76 9.66 2.89 0.23
N LEU A 77 10.64 2.42 1.00
CA LEU A 77 11.42 1.24 0.66
C LEU A 77 10.52 0.01 0.47
N LEU A 78 9.57 -0.22 1.38
CA LEU A 78 8.64 -1.34 1.25
C LEU A 78 7.62 -1.17 0.13
N ALA A 79 7.25 0.06 -0.23
CA ALA A 79 6.39 0.32 -1.38
C ALA A 79 7.11 -0.05 -2.69
N GLU A 80 8.40 0.29 -2.81
CA GLU A 80 9.22 -0.07 -3.97
C GLU A 80 9.42 -1.60 -4.06
N ILE A 81 9.77 -2.25 -2.94
CA ILE A 81 9.86 -3.72 -2.91
C ILE A 81 8.50 -4.36 -3.25
N ALA A 82 7.39 -3.78 -2.81
CA ALA A 82 6.05 -4.29 -3.13
C ALA A 82 5.69 -4.10 -4.62
N LYS A 83 6.21 -3.06 -5.28
CA LYS A 83 6.11 -2.88 -6.73
C LYS A 83 6.90 -3.97 -7.45
N GLU A 84 8.13 -4.25 -7.00
CA GLU A 84 8.98 -5.30 -7.57
C GLU A 84 8.39 -6.72 -7.39
N ASP A 85 7.87 -7.05 -6.20
CA ASP A 85 7.23 -8.36 -5.93
C ASP A 85 5.98 -8.62 -6.82
N LEU A 86 5.24 -7.55 -7.19
CA LEU A 86 4.13 -7.64 -8.15
C LEU A 86 4.62 -7.91 -9.58
N THR A 87 5.81 -7.42 -9.94
CA THR A 87 6.42 -7.71 -11.23
C THR A 87 6.96 -9.15 -11.29
N GLU A 88 7.63 -9.65 -10.24
CA GLU A 88 8.17 -11.02 -10.21
C GLU A 88 7.09 -12.11 -10.18
N SER A 89 5.94 -11.83 -9.57
CA SER A 89 4.78 -12.76 -9.61
C SER A 89 4.16 -12.87 -11.01
N THR A 90 4.29 -11.80 -11.81
CA THR A 90 3.87 -11.78 -13.21
C THR A 90 4.91 -12.47 -14.11
N CYS A 91 6.21 -12.35 -13.76
CA CYS A 91 7.28 -13.04 -14.46
C CYS A 91 7.27 -14.57 -14.25
N ARG A 92 7.01 -15.07 -13.03
CA ARG A 92 6.90 -16.54 -12.80
C ARG A 92 5.73 -17.16 -13.54
N SER A 93 4.59 -16.47 -13.57
CA SER A 93 3.40 -16.95 -14.28
C SER A 93 3.60 -16.96 -15.81
N ASN A 94 4.39 -16.03 -16.36
CA ASN A 94 4.65 -15.96 -17.80
C ASN A 94 5.74 -16.95 -18.28
N ASP A 95 6.67 -17.34 -17.41
CA ASP A 95 7.68 -18.36 -17.72
C ASP A 95 7.03 -19.76 -17.79
N GLU A 96 6.12 -20.07 -16.85
CA GLU A 96 5.33 -21.31 -16.87
C GLU A 96 4.35 -21.39 -18.07
N ILE A 97 3.84 -20.26 -18.57
CA ILE A 97 2.98 -20.23 -19.77
C ILE A 97 3.79 -20.38 -21.06
N ARG A 98 5.05 -19.92 -21.11
CA ARG A 98 5.92 -20.08 -22.29
C ARG A 98 6.35 -21.54 -22.51
N GLU A 99 6.62 -22.30 -21.46
CA GLU A 99 6.97 -23.73 -21.60
C GLU A 99 5.81 -24.62 -22.08
N VAL A 100 4.56 -24.17 -21.97
CA VAL A 100 3.38 -24.95 -22.40
C VAL A 100 2.99 -24.69 -23.86
N ILE A 101 3.51 -23.62 -24.48
CA ILE A 101 3.13 -23.20 -25.85
C ILE A 101 4.18 -23.64 -26.91
N GLU A 102 5.37 -24.10 -26.50
CA GLU A 102 6.36 -24.74 -27.39
C GLU A 102 6.35 -26.29 -27.29
N VAL A 103 5.19 -26.90 -27.57
CA VAL A 103 5.09 -28.34 -27.92
C VAL A 103 4.21 -28.54 -29.15
#